data_AF-A0A133UYC4-F1
#
_entry.id   AF-A0A133UYC4-F1
#
_cell.length_a   1.000
_cell.length_b   1.000
_cell.length_c   1.000
_cell.angle_alpha   90.00
_cell.angle_beta   90.00
_cell.angle_gamma   90.00
#
_symmetry.space_group_name_H-M   'P 1'
#
loop_
_entity.id
_entity.type
_entity.pdbx_description
1 polymer ?
#
loop_
_entity_poly.entity_id
_entity_poly.type
_entity_poly.pdbx_seq_one_letter_code
_entity_poly.pdbx_strand_id
1 'polypeptide(L)'
;SGEIRQSRVHKENLTLERKIQTALDEKTITLRDKVKNNSFRKTPHRILYHINLGFPLLDSNSELIMDPVRTRSVSGQKAENELNKYDEFQDPTKDFEDRTYEHKMRSEENEHCKVRLINPDLENGLGLEIRFKKSQLPYLVEWKYLNKGEYVLGLEPANCPFKDKSELREKGELPILGPQESQEYEIEFEVVETGS
;
A
#
# COMPACT_ATOMS: atom_id res chain seq x y z
N SER A 1 -8.42 -7.25 -18.47
CA SER A 1 -6.98 -6.93 -18.30
C SER A 1 -6.71 -5.59 -18.97
N GLY A 2 -5.61 -4.93 -18.60
CA GLY A 2 -5.15 -3.68 -19.23
C GLY A 2 -3.64 -3.65 -19.35
N GLU A 3 -3.13 -2.84 -20.28
CA GLU A 3 -1.69 -2.64 -20.50
C GLU A 3 -1.35 -1.14 -20.41
N ILE A 4 -0.28 -0.81 -19.69
CA ILE A 4 0.28 0.55 -19.61
C ILE A 4 1.75 0.49 -20.02
N ARG A 5 2.22 1.49 -20.78
CA ARG A 5 3.63 1.61 -21.17
C ARG A 5 4.24 2.90 -20.63
N GLN A 6 5.42 2.77 -20.03
CA GLN A 6 6.30 3.90 -19.72
C GLN A 6 7.57 3.77 -20.56
N SER A 7 7.73 4.65 -21.55
CA SER A 7 8.87 4.58 -22.46
C SER A 7 9.46 5.95 -22.77
N ARG A 8 10.78 6.03 -22.85
CA ARG A 8 11.50 7.21 -23.33
C ARG A 8 12.74 6.81 -24.13
N VAL A 9 12.97 7.51 -25.24
CA VAL A 9 14.14 7.27 -26.10
C VAL A 9 15.43 7.34 -25.26
N HIS A 10 16.30 6.33 -25.43
CA HIS A 10 17.53 6.11 -24.66
C HIS A 10 17.39 5.91 -23.14
N LYS A 11 16.17 5.80 -22.60
CA LYS A 11 15.95 5.54 -21.17
C LYS A 11 15.14 4.27 -20.95
N GLU A 12 14.11 4.33 -20.10
CA GLU A 12 13.25 3.23 -19.75
C GLU A 12 12.35 2.77 -20.91
N ASN A 13 11.99 1.50 -20.89
CA ASN A 13 10.92 0.92 -21.69
C ASN A 13 10.28 -0.18 -20.82
N LEU A 14 9.32 0.22 -19.99
CA LEU A 14 8.59 -0.68 -19.10
C LEU A 14 7.17 -0.87 -19.62
N THR A 15 6.66 -2.11 -19.54
CA THR A 15 5.24 -2.42 -19.71
C THR A 15 4.71 -2.97 -18.40
N LEU A 16 3.54 -2.49 -17.98
CA LEU A 16 2.74 -3.06 -16.89
C LEU A 16 1.51 -3.71 -17.51
N GLU A 17 1.35 -5.02 -17.30
CA GLU A 17 0.15 -5.77 -17.63
C GLU A 17 -0.65 -5.99 -16.34
N ARG A 18 -1.88 -5.49 -16.27
CA ARG A 18 -2.77 -5.61 -15.11
C ARG A 18 -3.92 -6.56 -15.38
N LYS A 19 -4.21 -7.40 -14.41
CA LYS A 19 -5.42 -8.21 -14.35
C LYS A 19 -6.11 -7.99 -13.00
N ILE A 20 -7.38 -7.59 -13.05
CA ILE A 20 -8.26 -7.54 -11.86
C ILE A 20 -9.28 -8.65 -12.04
N GLN A 21 -9.47 -9.46 -11.01
CA GLN A 21 -10.34 -10.62 -11.03
C GLN A 21 -11.20 -10.67 -9.77
N THR A 22 -12.38 -11.23 -9.92
CA THR A 22 -13.26 -11.68 -8.84
C THR A 22 -14.06 -12.86 -9.39
N ALA A 23 -14.79 -13.57 -8.54
CA ALA A 23 -15.70 -14.63 -8.95
C ALA A 23 -17.09 -14.40 -8.32
N LEU A 24 -18.11 -15.06 -8.88
CA LEU A 24 -19.45 -14.99 -8.31
C LEU A 24 -19.43 -15.54 -6.87
N ASP A 25 -20.15 -14.86 -5.98
CA ASP A 25 -20.27 -15.18 -4.55
C ASP A 25 -18.97 -15.08 -3.72
N GLU A 26 -17.87 -14.55 -4.30
CA GLU A 26 -16.65 -14.25 -3.56
C GLU A 26 -16.68 -12.83 -2.98
N LYS A 27 -16.16 -12.68 -1.76
CA LYS A 27 -15.92 -11.37 -1.10
C LYS A 27 -14.57 -10.76 -1.47
N THR A 28 -13.90 -11.32 -2.49
CA THR A 28 -12.50 -11.04 -2.81
C THR A 28 -12.33 -10.48 -4.21
N ILE A 29 -11.47 -9.47 -4.32
CA ILE A 29 -10.93 -8.96 -5.57
C ILE A 29 -9.41 -9.19 -5.55
N THR A 30 -8.88 -9.82 -6.60
CA THR A 30 -7.43 -10.01 -6.78
C THR A 30 -6.93 -9.11 -7.89
N LEU A 31 -5.88 -8.35 -7.60
CA LEU A 31 -5.10 -7.60 -8.56
C LEU A 31 -3.77 -8.32 -8.80
N ARG A 32 -3.47 -8.61 -10.06
CA ARG A 32 -2.18 -9.14 -10.51
C ARG A 32 -1.57 -8.22 -11.54
N ASP A 33 -0.39 -7.70 -11.23
CA ASP A 33 0.41 -6.92 -12.15
C ASP A 33 1.68 -7.66 -12.52
N LYS A 34 2.07 -7.56 -13.79
CA LYS A 34 3.38 -7.96 -14.28
C LYS A 34 4.06 -6.76 -14.92
N VAL A 35 5.18 -6.33 -14.34
CA VAL A 35 5.99 -5.25 -14.88
C VAL A 35 7.21 -5.85 -15.59
N LYS A 36 7.32 -5.62 -16.90
CA LYS A 36 8.44 -6.08 -17.71
C LYS A 36 9.31 -4.92 -18.18
N ASN A 37 10.62 -5.08 -18.06
CA ASN A 37 11.59 -4.21 -18.71
C ASN A 37 11.85 -4.67 -20.14
N ASN A 38 11.16 -4.06 -21.10
CA ASN A 38 11.33 -4.34 -22.53
C ASN A 38 12.62 -3.76 -23.12
N SER A 39 13.44 -3.07 -22.33
CA SER A 39 14.75 -2.59 -22.79
C SER A 39 15.84 -3.65 -22.63
N PHE A 40 17.02 -3.34 -23.17
CA PHE A 40 18.25 -4.11 -22.96
C PHE A 40 19.18 -3.46 -21.92
N ARG A 41 18.64 -2.62 -21.04
CA ARG A 41 19.38 -1.90 -19.99
C ARG A 41 18.78 -2.18 -18.62
N LYS A 42 19.58 -2.10 -17.56
CA LYS A 42 19.06 -2.10 -16.18
C LYS A 42 18.21 -0.85 -15.94
N THR A 43 17.00 -1.05 -15.40
CA THR A 43 16.03 0.04 -15.20
C THR A 43 15.55 0.06 -13.76
N PRO A 44 15.65 1.19 -13.03
CA PRO A 44 15.05 1.32 -11.71
C PRO A 44 13.53 1.11 -11.76
N HIS A 45 13.01 0.30 -10.84
CA HIS A 45 11.60 -0.04 -10.77
C HIS A 45 11.08 0.10 -9.34
N ARG A 46 10.42 1.23 -9.05
CA ARG A 46 9.72 1.46 -7.79
C ARG A 46 8.24 1.36 -8.08
N ILE A 47 7.50 0.65 -7.23
CA ILE A 47 6.05 0.56 -7.31
C ILE A 47 5.46 0.69 -5.92
N LEU A 48 4.32 1.39 -5.87
CA LEU A 48 3.49 1.61 -4.70
C LEU A 48 2.04 1.55 -5.17
N TYR A 49 1.21 0.82 -4.45
CA TYR A 49 -0.21 0.66 -4.77
C TYR A 49 -1.04 1.59 -3.90
N HIS A 50 -1.43 2.73 -4.46
CA HIS A 50 -2.12 3.78 -3.72
C HIS A 50 -3.60 3.44 -3.52
N ILE A 51 -3.93 2.83 -2.39
CA ILE A 51 -5.29 2.38 -2.05
C ILE A 51 -5.84 3.33 -0.99
N ASN A 52 -6.88 4.09 -1.36
CA ASN A 52 -7.48 5.10 -0.49
C ASN A 52 -8.83 4.63 0.02
N LEU A 53 -9.00 4.65 1.34
CA LEU A 53 -10.21 4.30 2.06
C LEU A 53 -10.79 5.55 2.72
N GLY A 54 -12.11 5.69 2.70
CA GLY A 54 -12.82 6.81 3.30
C GLY A 54 -14.12 6.35 3.92
N PHE A 55 -14.98 7.32 4.28
CA PHE A 55 -16.32 7.04 4.79
C PHE A 55 -17.13 6.14 3.80
N PRO A 56 -17.95 5.18 4.26
CA PRO A 56 -18.26 4.87 5.66
C PRO A 56 -17.30 3.89 6.32
N LEU A 57 -16.34 3.31 5.60
CA LEU A 57 -15.42 2.33 6.19
C LEU A 57 -14.41 2.98 7.14
N LEU A 58 -14.06 4.25 6.89
CA LEU A 58 -13.21 5.05 7.77
C LEU A 58 -14.05 6.09 8.53
N ASP A 59 -13.92 6.07 9.85
CA ASP A 59 -14.39 7.07 10.81
C ASP A 59 -13.54 7.04 12.10
N SER A 60 -13.96 7.78 13.13
CA SER A 60 -13.28 7.86 14.42
C SER A 60 -13.34 6.58 15.25
N ASN A 61 -14.22 5.63 14.93
CA ASN A 61 -14.35 4.34 15.62
C ASN A 61 -13.66 3.20 14.85
N SER A 62 -13.11 3.49 13.68
CA SER A 62 -12.45 2.49 12.86
C SER A 62 -11.19 1.95 13.54
N GLU A 63 -10.87 0.68 13.27
CA GLU A 63 -9.73 -0.02 13.84
C GLU A 63 -8.76 -0.42 12.71
N LEU A 64 -7.51 0.04 12.80
CA LEU A 64 -6.43 -0.36 11.89
C LEU A 64 -5.64 -1.51 12.52
N ILE A 65 -5.66 -2.68 11.88
CA ILE A 65 -4.97 -3.87 12.38
C ILE A 65 -3.86 -4.27 11.42
N MET A 66 -2.62 -4.26 11.92
CA MET A 66 -1.43 -4.73 11.21
C MET A 66 -0.31 -5.12 12.18
N ASP A 67 0.67 -5.91 11.72
CA ASP A 67 1.85 -6.32 12.50
C ASP A 67 3.16 -5.86 11.83
N PRO A 68 3.54 -4.58 12.02
CA PRO A 68 4.81 -4.08 11.51
C PRO A 68 5.99 -4.54 12.37
N VAL A 69 7.08 -4.95 11.72
CA VAL A 69 8.39 -5.18 12.39
C VAL A 69 9.02 -3.85 12.83
N ARG A 70 8.73 -2.78 12.08
CA ARG A 70 9.22 -1.43 12.35
C ARG A 70 8.26 -0.41 11.75
N THR A 71 7.97 0.64 12.49
CA THR A 71 7.25 1.83 12.00
C THR A 71 8.17 3.05 12.11
N ARG A 72 8.12 3.96 11.14
CA ARG A 72 8.76 5.28 11.24
C ARG A 72 7.88 6.37 10.63
N SER A 73 8.00 7.59 11.13
CA SER A 73 7.43 8.76 10.46
C SER A 73 8.13 9.03 9.13
N VAL A 74 7.38 9.48 8.14
CA VAL A 74 7.92 10.01 6.88
C VAL A 74 7.41 11.41 6.53
N SER A 75 6.49 11.96 7.32
CA SER A 75 6.06 13.37 7.21
C SER A 75 6.42 14.18 8.46
N GLY A 76 5.92 15.42 8.55
CA GLY A 76 6.40 16.46 9.46
C GLY A 76 6.37 16.14 10.97
N GLN A 77 6.76 17.11 11.79
CA GLN A 77 6.94 16.92 13.24
C GLN A 77 5.71 16.34 13.96
N LYS A 78 4.50 16.66 13.49
CA LYS A 78 3.29 16.11 14.10
C LYS A 78 3.17 14.60 13.91
N ALA A 79 3.58 14.06 12.75
CA ALA A 79 3.65 12.62 12.51
C ALA A 79 4.64 11.94 13.45
N GLU A 80 5.81 12.54 13.65
CA GLU A 80 6.80 12.04 14.61
C GLU A 80 6.24 11.99 16.05
N ASN A 81 5.53 13.05 16.47
CA ASN A 81 4.97 13.13 17.82
C ASN A 81 3.83 12.14 18.08
N GLU A 82 3.14 11.70 17.02
CA GLU A 82 1.99 10.79 17.07
C GLU A 82 2.35 9.40 16.53
N LEU A 83 3.64 9.06 16.44
CA LEU A 83 4.11 7.79 15.88
C LEU A 83 3.53 6.56 16.59
N ASN A 84 3.21 6.67 17.89
CA ASN A 84 2.59 5.60 18.67
C ASN A 84 1.05 5.53 18.53
N LYS A 85 0.48 6.35 17.64
CA LYS A 85 -0.96 6.47 17.37
C LYS A 85 -1.25 6.34 15.87
N TYR A 86 -0.40 5.62 15.14
CA TYR A 86 -0.58 5.42 13.70
C TYR A 86 -1.91 4.69 13.42
N ASP A 87 -2.36 3.83 14.32
CA ASP A 87 -3.60 3.05 14.24
C ASP A 87 -4.84 3.74 14.83
N GLU A 88 -4.70 4.94 15.40
CA GLU A 88 -5.83 5.72 15.93
C GLU A 88 -6.40 6.69 14.87
N PHE A 89 -7.73 6.83 14.89
CA PHE A 89 -8.49 7.78 14.07
C PHE A 89 -9.27 8.77 14.92
N GLN A 90 -9.64 9.91 14.33
CA GLN A 90 -10.39 10.99 14.98
C GLN A 90 -11.38 11.61 14.00
N ASP A 91 -12.35 12.35 14.53
CA ASP A 91 -13.33 13.06 13.69
C ASP A 91 -12.66 14.05 12.72
N PRO A 92 -13.30 14.34 11.57
CA PRO A 92 -12.80 15.32 10.62
C PRO A 92 -12.40 16.64 11.28
N THR A 93 -11.11 16.96 11.19
CA THR A 93 -10.49 18.08 11.89
C THR A 93 -10.12 19.17 10.90
N LYS A 94 -10.49 20.41 11.20
CA LYS A 94 -10.17 21.53 10.32
C LYS A 94 -8.66 21.74 10.30
N ASP A 95 -8.09 21.95 9.12
CA ASP A 95 -6.66 22.24 8.92
C ASP A 95 -5.77 21.08 9.42
N PHE A 96 -6.25 19.84 9.28
CA PHE A 96 -5.47 18.65 9.62
C PHE A 96 -4.27 18.53 8.67
N GLU A 97 -3.06 18.56 9.24
CA GLU A 97 -1.82 18.23 8.52
C GLU A 97 -1.70 16.71 8.37
N ASP A 98 -1.15 16.23 7.26
CA ASP A 98 -1.01 14.80 7.02
C ASP A 98 -0.19 14.10 8.10
N ARG A 99 -0.46 12.80 8.27
CA ARG A 99 0.37 11.88 9.03
C ARG A 99 0.73 10.75 8.12
N THR A 100 2.01 10.66 7.76
CA THR A 100 2.50 9.61 6.88
C THR A 100 3.51 8.76 7.61
N TYR A 101 3.30 7.45 7.61
CA TYR A 101 4.14 6.46 8.25
C TYR A 101 4.62 5.40 7.25
N GLU A 102 5.85 4.93 7.40
CA GLU A 102 6.34 3.73 6.71
C GLU A 102 6.42 2.57 7.70
N HIS A 103 5.80 1.47 7.33
CA HIS A 103 5.83 0.21 8.05
C HIS A 103 6.65 -0.81 7.26
N LYS A 104 7.63 -1.44 7.91
CA LYS A 104 8.25 -2.67 7.41
C LYS A 104 7.43 -3.85 7.91
N MET A 105 6.73 -4.53 7.02
CA MET A 105 5.71 -5.48 7.41
C MET A 105 6.28 -6.84 7.80
N ARG A 106 5.67 -7.46 8.83
CA ARG A 106 5.85 -8.91 9.06
C ARG A 106 4.98 -9.68 8.07
N SER A 107 5.39 -10.89 7.75
CA SER A 107 4.56 -11.85 7.01
C SER A 107 4.05 -12.91 7.96
N GLU A 108 2.85 -13.41 7.71
CA GLU A 108 2.31 -14.63 8.33
C GLU A 108 3.03 -15.88 7.77
N GLU A 109 2.64 -17.08 8.24
CA GLU A 109 3.23 -18.37 7.83
C GLU A 109 3.22 -18.61 6.31
N ASN A 110 2.26 -18.00 5.59
CA ASN A 110 2.12 -18.10 4.13
C ASN A 110 2.82 -16.97 3.35
N GLU A 111 3.81 -16.29 3.94
CA GLU A 111 4.60 -15.19 3.33
C GLU A 111 3.80 -13.93 2.91
N HIS A 112 2.53 -13.84 3.30
CA HIS A 112 1.70 -12.65 3.06
C HIS A 112 1.81 -11.67 4.23
N CYS A 113 1.98 -10.41 3.89
CA CYS A 113 1.72 -9.28 4.76
C CYS A 113 0.23 -8.93 4.69
N LYS A 114 -0.28 -8.33 5.77
CA LYS A 114 -1.71 -8.08 5.95
C LYS A 114 -1.94 -6.77 6.69
N VAL A 115 -2.94 -6.03 6.23
CA VAL A 115 -3.49 -4.85 6.92
C VAL A 115 -5.01 -4.89 6.81
N ARG A 116 -5.72 -4.55 7.89
CA ARG A 116 -7.18 -4.46 7.93
C ARG A 116 -7.61 -3.08 8.39
N LEU A 117 -8.61 -2.52 7.75
CA LEU A 117 -9.42 -1.44 8.33
C LEU A 117 -10.81 -2.02 8.63
N ILE A 118 -11.24 -1.96 9.88
CA ILE A 118 -12.54 -2.46 10.33
C ILE A 118 -13.33 -1.28 10.89
N ASN A 119 -14.60 -1.16 10.51
CA ASN A 119 -15.53 -0.27 11.20
C ASN A 119 -16.51 -1.13 12.02
N PRO A 120 -16.39 -1.15 13.37
CA PRO A 120 -17.26 -1.96 14.23
C PRO A 120 -18.73 -1.50 14.21
N ASP A 121 -18.98 -0.21 13.91
CA ASP A 121 -20.31 0.38 13.89
C ASP A 121 -21.00 0.26 12.52
N LEU A 122 -20.26 -0.15 11.48
CA LEU A 122 -20.79 -0.37 10.14
C LEU A 122 -21.29 -1.81 9.99
N GLU A 123 -22.61 -1.96 9.87
CA GLU A 123 -23.29 -3.27 9.82
C GLU A 123 -22.94 -4.12 11.06
N ASN A 124 -22.50 -5.38 10.88
CA ASN A 124 -22.01 -6.25 11.96
C ASN A 124 -20.47 -6.26 12.02
N GLY A 125 -19.85 -5.08 11.90
CA GLY A 125 -18.40 -4.91 11.92
C GLY A 125 -17.74 -5.20 10.57
N LEU A 126 -18.14 -4.45 9.55
CA LEU A 126 -17.59 -4.55 8.20
C LEU A 126 -16.13 -4.05 8.14
N GLY A 127 -15.30 -4.75 7.38
CA GLY A 127 -13.90 -4.41 7.18
C GLY A 127 -13.40 -4.68 5.77
N LEU A 128 -12.25 -4.09 5.45
CA LEU A 128 -11.45 -4.45 4.29
C LEU A 128 -10.11 -4.98 4.75
N GLU A 129 -9.77 -6.19 4.33
CA GLU A 129 -8.43 -6.74 4.43
C GLU A 129 -7.67 -6.61 3.11
N ILE A 130 -6.42 -6.18 3.20
CA ILE A 130 -5.49 -6.11 2.08
C ILE A 130 -4.34 -7.09 2.36
N ARG A 131 -4.19 -8.11 1.52
CA ARG A 131 -3.07 -9.05 1.56
C ARG A 131 -2.13 -8.83 0.40
N PHE A 132 -0.83 -8.94 0.66
CA PHE A 132 0.20 -8.82 -0.36
C PHE A 132 1.43 -9.65 0.00
N LYS A 133 2.16 -10.13 -0.99
CA LYS A 133 3.35 -10.97 -0.74
C LYS A 133 4.52 -10.14 -0.26
N LYS A 134 5.13 -10.53 0.86
CA LYS A 134 6.28 -9.83 1.43
C LYS A 134 7.50 -9.81 0.50
N SER A 135 7.68 -10.87 -0.27
CA SER A 135 8.76 -10.98 -1.28
C SER A 135 8.61 -9.98 -2.42
N GLN A 136 7.40 -9.45 -2.63
CA GLN A 136 7.08 -8.48 -3.69
C GLN A 136 6.97 -7.05 -3.12
N LEU A 137 6.29 -6.91 -1.97
CA LEU A 137 5.91 -5.65 -1.36
C LEU A 137 6.19 -5.69 0.16
N PRO A 138 7.46 -5.57 0.59
CA PRO A 138 7.82 -5.72 2.01
C PRO A 138 7.49 -4.49 2.89
N TYR A 139 7.03 -3.39 2.29
CA TYR A 139 6.70 -2.16 2.98
C TYR A 139 5.23 -1.79 2.77
N LEU A 140 4.66 -1.10 3.75
CA LEU A 140 3.37 -0.43 3.66
C LEU A 140 3.58 1.03 4.02
N VAL A 141 3.13 1.96 3.17
CA VAL A 141 3.02 3.37 3.54
C VAL A 141 1.59 3.63 3.98
N GLU A 142 1.43 4.23 5.15
CA GLU A 142 0.15 4.65 5.71
C GLU A 142 0.08 6.17 5.59
N TRP A 143 -0.91 6.70 4.89
CA TRP A 143 -1.14 8.13 4.73
C TRP A 143 -2.49 8.52 5.32
N LYS A 144 -2.50 9.21 6.47
CA LYS A 144 -3.72 9.74 7.08
C LYS A 144 -3.89 11.20 6.74
N TYR A 145 -5.05 11.52 6.17
CA TYR A 145 -5.50 12.88 5.98
C TYR A 145 -6.95 12.99 6.45
N LEU A 146 -7.12 13.41 7.70
CA LEU A 146 -8.41 13.43 8.41
C LEU A 146 -9.01 14.84 8.44
N ASN A 147 -8.93 15.55 7.31
CA ASN A 147 -9.34 16.94 7.19
C ASN A 147 -10.87 17.07 6.95
N LYS A 148 -11.45 18.21 7.33
CA LYS A 148 -12.84 18.51 6.96
C LYS A 148 -12.97 18.66 5.44
N GLY A 149 -13.81 17.82 4.84
CA GLY A 149 -14.02 17.78 3.39
C GLY A 149 -13.10 16.80 2.65
N GLU A 150 -12.04 16.30 3.32
CA GLU A 150 -11.03 15.40 2.77
C GLU A 150 -10.61 14.42 3.88
N TYR A 151 -11.33 13.30 3.98
CA TYR A 151 -11.19 12.34 5.07
C TYR A 151 -10.83 10.96 4.50
N VAL A 152 -9.53 10.65 4.50
CA VAL A 152 -8.97 9.52 3.77
C VAL A 152 -7.80 8.87 4.53
N LEU A 153 -7.74 7.54 4.42
CA LEU A 153 -6.63 6.70 4.80
C LEU A 153 -6.06 6.04 3.53
N GLY A 154 -4.81 6.34 3.21
CA GLY A 154 -4.01 5.61 2.23
C GLY A 154 -3.33 4.40 2.87
N LEU A 155 -3.57 3.21 2.35
CA LEU A 155 -2.85 1.98 2.69
C LEU A 155 -2.08 1.51 1.46
N GLU A 156 -0.77 1.70 1.47
CA GLU A 156 0.00 1.74 0.24
C GLU A 156 1.16 0.71 0.21
N PRO A 157 0.88 -0.56 -0.15
CA PRO A 157 1.91 -1.58 -0.29
C PRO A 157 2.98 -1.15 -1.31
N ALA A 158 4.25 -1.30 -0.95
CA ALA A 158 5.38 -0.78 -1.72
C ALA A 158 6.57 -1.76 -1.78
N ASN A 159 7.29 -1.74 -2.90
CA ASN A 159 8.42 -2.64 -3.15
C ASN A 159 9.76 -2.16 -2.56
N CYS A 160 9.82 -0.95 -2.02
CA CYS A 160 11.03 -0.37 -1.43
C CYS A 160 10.68 0.62 -0.32
N PRO A 161 11.65 1.02 0.53
CA PRO A 161 11.44 2.09 1.49
C PRO A 161 10.93 3.39 0.85
N PHE A 162 10.09 4.12 1.56
CA PHE A 162 9.59 5.44 1.19
C PHE A 162 10.66 6.49 1.44
N LYS A 163 11.59 6.57 0.49
CA LYS A 163 12.78 7.43 0.52
C LYS A 163 13.09 8.01 -0.85
N ASP A 164 14.01 8.97 -0.85
CA ASP A 164 14.57 9.52 -2.07
C ASP A 164 15.32 8.47 -2.89
N LYS A 165 15.20 8.60 -4.21
CA LYS A 165 15.82 7.67 -5.16
C LYS A 165 17.35 7.65 -5.06
N SER A 166 17.97 8.79 -4.74
CA SER A 166 19.41 8.90 -4.51
C SER A 166 19.83 8.09 -3.29
N GLU A 167 19.14 8.27 -2.16
CA GLU A 167 19.42 7.56 -0.92
C GLU A 167 19.26 6.04 -1.09
N LEU A 168 18.18 5.61 -1.74
CA LEU A 168 17.96 4.19 -2.05
C LEU A 168 19.09 3.61 -2.92
N ARG A 169 19.60 4.40 -3.88
CA ARG A 169 20.71 3.96 -4.75
C ARG A 169 22.01 3.81 -3.96
N GLU A 170 22.33 4.79 -3.12
CA GLU A 170 23.55 4.80 -2.31
C GLU A 170 23.57 3.62 -1.32
N LYS A 171 22.42 3.24 -0.78
CA LYS A 171 22.25 2.11 0.14
C LYS A 171 22.07 0.76 -0.54
N GLY A 172 21.99 0.72 -1.88
CA GLY A 172 21.73 -0.51 -2.63
C GLY A 172 20.30 -1.06 -2.46
N GLU A 173 19.37 -0.25 -1.98
CA GLU A 173 17.96 -0.60 -1.71
C GLU A 173 17.03 -0.24 -2.89
N LEU A 174 17.53 0.44 -3.92
CA LEU A 174 16.75 0.80 -5.11
C LEU A 174 16.47 -0.46 -5.96
N PRO A 175 15.21 -0.87 -6.14
CA PRO A 175 14.93 -2.06 -6.95
C PRO A 175 15.24 -1.79 -8.43
N ILE A 176 15.86 -2.77 -9.08
CA ILE A 176 16.30 -2.70 -10.47
C ILE A 176 15.75 -3.92 -11.22
N LEU A 177 15.13 -3.70 -12.36
CA LEU A 177 14.86 -4.74 -13.34
C LEU A 177 15.99 -4.80 -14.36
N GLY A 178 16.56 -5.98 -14.55
CA GLY A 178 17.49 -6.33 -15.61
C GLY A 178 16.85 -6.27 -17.01
N PRO A 179 17.68 -6.37 -18.06
CA PRO A 179 17.22 -6.51 -19.44
C PRO A 179 16.19 -7.65 -19.58
N GLN A 180 15.02 -7.36 -20.16
CA GLN A 180 13.93 -8.33 -20.39
C GLN A 180 13.35 -8.99 -19.12
N GLU A 181 13.82 -8.61 -17.94
CA GLU A 181 13.32 -9.12 -16.67
C GLU A 181 11.89 -8.65 -16.42
N SER A 182 11.12 -9.48 -15.71
CA SER A 182 9.78 -9.14 -15.25
C SER A 182 9.67 -9.36 -13.74
N GLN A 183 8.89 -8.51 -13.08
CA GLN A 183 8.49 -8.68 -11.69
C GLN A 183 6.97 -8.74 -11.61
N GLU A 184 6.47 -9.68 -10.82
CA GLU A 184 5.04 -9.86 -10.57
C GLU A 184 4.66 -9.31 -9.19
N TYR A 185 3.44 -8.82 -9.11
CA TYR A 185 2.82 -8.27 -7.91
C TYR A 185 1.40 -8.80 -7.78
N GLU A 186 1.04 -9.24 -6.58
CA GLU A 186 -0.29 -9.70 -6.25
C GLU A 186 -0.79 -8.99 -5.00
N ILE A 187 -2.00 -8.45 -5.09
CA ILE A 187 -2.74 -7.86 -3.98
C ILE A 187 -4.14 -8.45 -3.97
N GLU A 188 -4.56 -8.91 -2.81
CA GLU A 188 -5.92 -9.36 -2.56
C GLU A 188 -6.63 -8.36 -1.66
N PHE A 189 -7.87 -8.05 -2.03
CA PHE A 189 -8.78 -7.21 -1.29
C PHE A 189 -9.95 -8.08 -0.88
N GLU A 190 -10.12 -8.33 0.42
CA GLU A 190 -11.18 -9.19 0.94
C GLU A 190 -12.08 -8.37 1.87
N VAL A 191 -13.39 -8.40 1.61
CA VAL A 191 -14.38 -7.85 2.55
C VAL A 191 -14.51 -8.84 3.71
N VAL A 192 -14.23 -8.35 4.92
CA VAL A 192 -14.29 -9.15 6.16
C VAL A 192 -15.39 -8.62 7.07
N GLU A 193 -15.92 -9.48 7.93
CA GLU A 193 -16.91 -9.15 8.95
C GLU A 193 -16.41 -9.68 10.29
N THR A 194 -16.55 -8.90 11.36
CA THR A 194 -16.20 -9.38 12.72
C THR A 194 -17.35 -10.15 13.39
N GLY A 195 -18.57 -10.08 12.82
CA GLY A 195 -19.75 -10.79 13.30
C GLY A 195 -20.09 -12.08 12.53
N SER A 196 -19.80 -13.23 13.13
CA SER A 196 -20.77 -14.33 13.37
C SER A 196 -20.39 -15.12 14.61
#